data_AF-G5BU47-F1
#
_entry.id   AF-G5BU47-F1
#
_cell.length_a   1.000
_cell.length_b   1.000
_cell.length_c   1.000
_cell.angle_alpha   90.00
_cell.angle_beta   90.00
_cell.angle_gamma   90.00
#
_symmetry.space_group_name_H-M   'P 1'
#
loop_
_entity.id
_entity.type
_entity.pdbx_description
1 polymer ?
#
loop_
_entity_poly.entity_id
_entity_poly.type
_entity_poly.pdbx_seq_one_letter_code
_entity_poly.pdbx_strand_id
1 'polypeptide(L)' 'MVQEKEDVRDYNLTEDQKAIKARYPPVIQKYEYLDHTTDVQLHAWGETLEEAFEQCAMAMIAYMTDTGTVEPLQTVEGE' A
#
# COMPACT_ATOMS: atom_id res chain seq x y z
N MET A 1 -24.89 -12.91 12.01
CA MET A 1 -25.10 -12.72 10.56
C MET A 1 -24.40 -11.42 10.22
N VAL A 2 -23.20 -11.49 9.65
CA VAL A 2 -22.46 -10.29 9.24
C VAL A 2 -23.14 -9.79 7.98
N GLN A 3 -23.68 -8.58 8.05
CA GLN A 3 -24.31 -7.91 6.93
C GLN A 3 -23.19 -7.56 5.96
N GLU A 4 -23.06 -8.31 4.87
CA GLU A 4 -22.14 -8.01 3.77
C GLU A 4 -22.45 -6.60 3.28
N LYS A 5 -21.58 -5.64 3.62
CA LYS A 5 -21.60 -4.33 2.99
C LYS A 5 -21.31 -4.60 1.52
N GLU A 6 -22.21 -4.17 0.64
CA GLU A 6 -21.94 -4.12 -0.80
C GLU A 6 -20.56 -3.48 -1.00
N ASP A 7 -19.68 -4.15 -1.75
CA ASP A 7 -18.31 -3.72 -2.04
C ASP A 7 -18.29 -2.52 -3.01
N VAL A 8 -18.91 -1.43 -2.57
CA VAL A 8 -19.04 -0.19 -3.31
C VAL A 8 -17.84 0.68 -2.96
N ARG A 9 -16.93 0.84 -3.92
CA ARG A 9 -15.85 1.84 -3.81
C ARG A 9 -16.45 3.24 -3.75
N ASP A 10 -16.27 3.88 -2.60
CA ASP A 10 -16.61 5.28 -2.39
C ASP A 10 -15.43 6.18 -2.73
N TYR A 11 -15.71 7.27 -3.45
CA TYR A 11 -14.71 8.23 -3.89
C TYR A 11 -14.96 9.55 -3.17
N ASN A 12 -13.90 10.22 -2.72
CA ASN A 12 -14.01 11.55 -2.13
C ASN A 12 -14.32 12.59 -3.22
N LEU A 13 -15.61 12.76 -3.55
CA LEU A 13 -16.09 13.67 -4.58
C LEU A 13 -16.18 15.12 -4.07
N THR A 14 -15.81 16.07 -4.93
CA THR A 14 -16.11 17.50 -4.70
C THR A 14 -17.61 17.77 -4.86
N GLU A 15 -18.06 18.93 -4.36
CA GLU A 15 -19.47 19.34 -4.49
C GLU A 15 -19.93 19.45 -5.95
N ASP A 16 -19.09 19.98 -6.83
CA ASP A 16 -19.39 20.05 -8.26
C ASP A 16 -19.52 18.65 -8.89
N GLN A 17 -18.68 17.70 -8.48
CA GLN A 17 -18.74 16.31 -8.97
C GLN A 17 -20.00 15.60 -8.47
N LYS A 18 -20.42 15.84 -7.22
CA LYS A 18 -21.69 15.34 -6.69
C LYS A 18 -22.88 15.91 -7.48
N ALA A 19 -22.86 17.21 -7.78
CA ALA A 19 -23.89 17.87 -8.57
C ALA A 19 -23.97 17.32 -10.01
N ILE A 20 -22.81 17.02 -10.63
CA ILE A 20 -22.75 16.37 -11.94
C ILE A 20 -23.31 14.95 -11.86
N LYS A 21 -22.90 14.14 -10.87
CA LYS A 21 -23.39 12.77 -10.68
C LYS A 21 -24.91 12.73 -10.51
N ALA A 22 -25.48 13.68 -9.77
CA ALA A 22 -26.93 13.79 -9.55
C ALA A 22 -27.73 14.25 -10.78
N ARG A 23 -27.07 14.88 -11.77
CA ARG A 23 -27.72 15.35 -13.00
C ARG A 23 -28.15 14.21 -13.92
N TYR A 24 -27.52 13.04 -13.81
CA TYR A 24 -27.74 11.92 -14.71
C TYR A 24 -28.35 10.72 -13.98
N PRO A 25 -29.09 9.84 -14.67
CA PRO A 25 -29.57 8.60 -14.09
C PRO A 25 -28.42 7.76 -13.53
N PRO A 26 -28.61 7.07 -12.38
CA PRO A 26 -27.58 6.24 -11.80
C PRO A 26 -27.26 5.04 -12.71
N VAL A 27 -25.97 4.70 -12.80
CA VAL A 27 -25.51 3.52 -13.52
C VAL A 27 -25.76 2.28 -12.66
N ILE A 28 -26.37 1.24 -13.25
CA ILE A 28 -26.50 -0.06 -12.59
C ILE A 28 -25.15 -0.77 -12.64
N GLN A 29 -24.49 -0.91 -11.48
CA GLN A 29 -23.23 -1.63 -11.36
C GLN A 29 -23.49 -3.14 -11.23
N LYS A 30 -22.86 -3.94 -12.09
CA LYS A 30 -22.95 -5.41 -12.12
C LYS A 30 -21.56 -6.05 -12.10
N TYR A 31 -20.74 -5.62 -11.16
CA TYR A 31 -19.38 -6.10 -10.93
C TYR A 31 -19.01 -5.93 -9.45
N GLU A 32 -18.03 -6.67 -8.98
CA GLU A 32 -17.48 -6.62 -7.62
C GLU A 32 -15.94 -6.61 -7.67
N TYR A 33 -15.27 -6.15 -6.60
CA TYR A 33 -13.82 -6.26 -6.50
C TYR A 33 -13.46 -7.52 -5.72
N LEU A 34 -12.56 -8.31 -6.31
CA LEU A 34 -11.96 -9.46 -5.65
C LEU A 34 -10.59 -9.05 -5.08
N ASP A 35 -9.98 -9.97 -4.32
CA ASP A 35 -8.71 -9.74 -3.65
C ASP A 35 -7.64 -9.12 -4.57
N HIS A 36 -7.09 -7.99 -4.13
CA HIS A 36 -5.98 -7.33 -4.79
C HIS A 36 -4.70 -7.56 -4.01
N THR A 37 -3.77 -8.31 -4.60
CA THR A 37 -2.40 -8.47 -4.08
C THR A 37 -1.47 -7.44 -4.72
N THR A 38 -0.47 -6.99 -3.98
CA THR A 38 0.59 -6.13 -4.50
C THR A 38 1.92 -6.58 -3.90
N ASP A 39 2.94 -6.71 -4.74
CA ASP A 39 4.30 -7.03 -4.36
C ASP A 39 5.28 -5.98 -4.92
N VAL A 40 6.51 -6.01 -4.40
CA VAL A 40 7.63 -5.20 -4.88
C VAL A 40 8.89 -6.05 -4.86
N GLN A 41 9.67 -6.00 -5.95
CA GLN A 41 10.97 -6.65 -6.02
C GLN A 41 12.05 -5.71 -5.50
N LEU A 42 12.85 -6.18 -4.55
CA LEU A 42 14.04 -5.47 -4.09
C LEU A 42 15.26 -5.99 -4.84
N HIS A 43 16.05 -5.06 -5.36
CA HIS A 43 17.36 -5.34 -5.93
C HIS A 43 18.40 -4.59 -5.12
N ALA A 44 19.24 -5.33 -4.41
CA ALA A 44 20.33 -4.82 -3.58
C ALA A 44 21.64 -5.52 -3.97
N TRP A 45 22.75 -4.85 -3.71
CA TRP A 45 24.09 -5.31 -4.04
C TRP A 45 25.08 -4.85 -2.97
N GLY A 46 26.25 -5.48 -2.94
CA GLY A 46 27.37 -5.16 -2.04
C GLY A 46 28.67 -5.73 -2.60
N GLU A 47 29.80 -5.28 -2.07
CA GLU A 47 31.13 -5.83 -2.36
C GLU A 47 31.25 -7.27 -1.83
N THR A 48 30.49 -7.60 -0.78
CA THR A 48 30.36 -8.95 -0.24
C THR A 48 28.92 -9.44 -0.27
N LEU A 49 28.74 -10.75 -0.06
CA LEU A 49 27.41 -11.34 0.05
C LEU A 49 26.69 -10.80 1.30
N GLU A 50 27.40 -10.68 2.41
CA GLU A 50 26.89 -10.13 3.66
C GLU A 50 26.36 -8.71 3.46
N GLU A 51 27.13 -7.85 2.79
CA GLU A 51 26.69 -6.49 2.50
C GLU A 51 25.45 -6.48 1.58
N ALA A 52 25.39 -7.33 0.57
CA ALA A 52 24.21 -7.42 -0.29
C ALA A 52 22.94 -7.81 0.49
N PHE A 53 23.07 -8.69 1.48
CA PHE A 53 21.95 -9.06 2.38
C PHE A 53 21.57 -7.91 3.33
N GLU A 54 22.55 -7.24 3.93
CA GLU A 54 22.31 -6.06 4.77
C GLU A 54 21.59 -4.95 3.99
N GLN A 55 22.02 -4.67 2.76
CA GLN A 55 21.39 -3.69 1.89
C GLN A 55 19.96 -4.10 1.47
N CYS A 56 19.69 -5.40 1.30
CA CYS A 56 18.35 -5.89 1.02
C CYS A 56 17.39 -5.64 2.21
N ALA A 57 17.87 -5.89 3.44
CA ALA A 57 17.11 -5.58 4.65
C ALA A 57 16.88 -4.06 4.81
N MET A 58 17.90 -3.24 4.54
CA MET A 58 17.78 -1.78 4.53
C MET A 58 16.74 -1.30 3.51
N ALA A 59 16.72 -1.88 2.31
CA ALA A 59 15.74 -1.54 1.27
C ALA A 59 14.31 -1.89 1.70
N MET A 60 14.10 -3.02 2.39
CA MET A 60 12.80 -3.41 2.93
C MET A 60 12.27 -2.40 3.95
N ILE A 61 13.11 -1.93 4.87
CA ILE A 61 12.70 -0.94 5.88
C ILE A 61 12.53 0.45 5.25
N ALA A 62 13.40 0.82 4.31
CA ALA A 62 13.30 2.07 3.57
C ALA A 62 12.00 2.18 2.74
N TYR A 63 11.41 1.04 2.34
CA TYR A 63 10.09 1.01 1.71
C TYR A 63 8.97 1.41 2.68
N MET A 64 9.15 1.19 3.98
CA MET A 64 8.18 1.55 5.01
C MET A 64 8.29 3.03 5.41
N THR A 65 9.51 3.55 5.55
CA THR A 65 9.77 4.94 5.97
C THR A 65 11.20 5.38 5.66
N ASP A 66 11.46 6.70 5.72
CA ASP A 66 12.81 7.25 5.67
C ASP A 66 13.63 6.80 6.91
N THR A 67 14.59 5.91 6.69
CA THR A 67 15.49 5.38 7.73
C THR A 67 16.40 6.45 8.34
N GLY A 68 16.64 7.57 7.66
CA GLY A 68 17.44 8.68 8.19
C GLY A 68 16.79 9.42 9.37
N THR A 69 15.48 9.22 9.55
CA THR A 69 14.70 9.80 10.67
C THR A 69 14.62 8.88 11.89
N VAL A 70 15.13 7.65 11.79
CA VAL A 70 15.03 6.63 12.84
C VAL A 70 16.17 6.80 13.85
N GLU A 71 15.84 6.96 15.13
CA GLU A 71 16.82 7.05 16.21
C GLU A 71 17.32 5.65 16.63
N PRO A 72 18.65 5.42 16.71
CA PRO A 72 19.23 4.12 17.04
C PRO A 72 19.24 3.89 18.57
N LEU A 73 18.06 3.72 19.16
CA LEU A 73 17.91 3.57 20.62
C LEU A 73 18.16 2.15 21.14
N GLN A 74 18.09 1.15 20.26
CA GLN A 74 18.18 -0.26 20.62
C GLN A 74 18.82 -1.08 19.51
N THR A 75 19.34 -2.25 19.88
CA THR A 75 19.90 -3.25 18.96
C THR A 75 19.11 -4.55 19.13
N VAL A 76 18.71 -5.14 18.01
CA VAL A 76 17.97 -6.41 17.96
C VAL A 76 18.72 -7.34 17.01
N GLU A 77 18.96 -8.57 17.43
CA GLU A 77 19.59 -9.60 16.61
C GLU A 77 18.50 -10.34 15.82
N GLY A 78 18.72 -10.52 14.50
CA GLY A 78 17.84 -11.32 13.64
C GLY A 78 18.18 -12.81 13.73
N GLU A 79 17.16 -13.67 13.61
CA GLU A 79 17.31 -15.13 13.46
C GLU A 79 17.60 -15.54 12.01
#